data_AF-A0A1N7GMG4-F1
#
_entry.id   AF-A0A1N7GMG4-F1
#
_cell.length_a   1.000
_cell.length_b   1.000
_cell.length_c   1.000
_cell.angle_alpha   90.00
_cell.angle_beta   90.00
_cell.angle_gamma   90.00
#
_symmetry.space_group_name_H-M   'P 1'
#
loop_
_entity.id
_entity.type
_entity.pdbx_description
1 polymer ?
#
loop_
_entity_poly.entity_id
_entity_poly.type
_entity_poly.pdbx_seq_one_letter_code
_entity_poly.pdbx_strand_id
1 'polypeptide(L)' 'MSVIMLPGGVLRVPAATTLPDGTKVDGTREIRPDDPEYPHWLPYAQREAELWHGDEAEQDQRILARWRRRESA' A
#
# COMPACT_ATOMS: atom_id res chain seq x y z
N MET A 1 -4.12 0.81 -5.72
CA MET A 1 -3.64 -0.25 -4.82
C MET A 1 -2.27 -0.68 -5.33
N SER A 2 -1.20 -0.48 -4.55
CA SER A 2 0.19 -0.68 -4.97
C SER A 2 0.68 -2.09 -4.65
N VAL A 3 1.69 -2.55 -5.40
CA VAL A 3 2.45 -3.76 -5.08
C VAL A 3 3.74 -3.33 -4.39
N ILE A 4 4.02 -3.90 -3.22
CA ILE A 4 5.12 -3.45 -2.37
C ILE A 4 6.13 -4.59 -2.22
N MET A 5 7.40 -4.31 -2.52
CA MET A 5 8.50 -5.22 -2.20
C MET A 5 8.95 -4.97 -0.77
N LEU A 6 8.74 -5.97 0.08
CA LEU A 6 9.16 -5.99 1.48
C LEU A 6 10.64 -6.37 1.63
N PRO A 7 11.27 -6.06 2.78
CA PRO A 7 12.58 -6.61 3.12
C PRO A 7 12.59 -8.14 2.99
N GLY A 8 13.63 -8.69 2.35
CA GLY A 8 13.71 -10.12 2.05
C GLY A 8 13.08 -10.52 0.71
N GLY A 9 12.59 -9.56 -0.09
CA GLY A 9 12.15 -9.79 -1.46
C GLY A 9 10.73 -10.35 -1.59
N VAL A 10 9.96 -10.42 -0.51
CA VAL A 10 8.54 -10.81 -0.56
C VAL A 10 7.73 -9.68 -1.19
N LEU A 11 6.77 -10.01 -2.06
CA LEU A 11 5.84 -9.03 -2.63
C LEU A 11 4.53 -9.05 -1.84
N ARG A 12 4.10 -7.87 -1.37
CA ARG A 12 2.74 -7.66 -0.86
C ARG A 12 1.88 -7.13 -1.99
N VAL A 13 0.92 -7.94 -2.44
CA VAL A 13 0.03 -7.61 -3.56
C VAL A 13 -1.41 -7.38 -3.09
N PRO A 14 -2.18 -6.54 -3.79
CA PRO A 14 -3.62 -6.40 -3.57
C PRO A 14 -4.35 -7.75 -3.66
N ALA A 15 -5.29 -7.99 -2.74
CA ALA A 15 -6.19 -9.13 -2.81
C ALA A 15 -7.59 -8.70 -2.35
N ALA A 16 -8.62 -9.24 -2.99
CA ALA A 16 -10.00 -9.04 -2.57
C ALA A 16 -10.62 -10.41 -2.24
N THR A 17 -11.24 -10.49 -1.08
CA THR A 17 -11.97 -11.69 -0.63
C THR A 17 -13.44 -11.36 -0.50
N THR A 18 -14.30 -12.20 -1.08
CA THR A 18 -15.74 -12.11 -0.87
C THR A 18 -16.13 -13.02 0.30
N LEU A 19 -16.74 -12.43 1.32
CA LEU A 19 -17.28 -13.16 2.48
C LEU A 19 -18.58 -13.89 2.11
N PRO A 20 -19.03 -14.88 2.92
CA PRO A 20 -20.25 -15.65 2.65
C PRO A 20 -21.54 -14.81 2.55
N ASP A 21 -21.56 -13.63 3.16
CA ASP A 21 -22.68 -12.68 3.12
C ASP A 21 -22.66 -11.77 1.87
N GLY A 22 -21.69 -11.96 0.97
CA GLY A 22 -21.50 -11.16 -0.24
C GLY A 22 -20.66 -9.90 -0.04
N THR A 23 -20.18 -9.62 1.18
CA THR A 23 -19.32 -8.47 1.46
C THR A 23 -17.96 -8.65 0.82
N LYS A 24 -17.49 -7.66 0.05
CA LYS A 24 -16.12 -7.61 -0.49
C LYS A 24 -15.19 -6.95 0.51
N VAL A 25 -14.10 -7.64 0.84
CA VAL A 25 -13.05 -7.14 1.71
C VAL A 25 -11.79 -7.00 0.89
N ASP A 26 -11.34 -5.76 0.73
CA ASP A 26 -10.04 -5.44 0.16
C ASP A 26 -8.95 -5.64 1.21
N GLY A 27 -7.87 -6.31 0.82
CA GLY A 27 -6.74 -6.61 1.66
C GLY A 27 -5.47 -6.80 0.84
N THR A 28 -4.49 -7.46 1.44
CA THR A 28 -3.25 -7.79 0.76
C THR A 28 -2.87 -9.23 1.04
N ARG A 29 -2.16 -9.85 0.09
CA ARG A 29 -1.53 -11.16 0.27
C ARG A 29 -0.04 -11.06 -0.02
N GLU A 30 0.73 -11.96 0.58
CA GLU A 30 2.17 -12.04 0.39
C GLU A 30 2.51 -13.13 -0.63
N ILE A 31 3.43 -12.82 -1.54
CA ILE A 31 3.93 -13.72 -2.58
C ILE A 31 5.45 -13.81 -2.41
N ARG A 32 5.95 -15.04 -2.21
CA ARG A 32 7.38 -15.30 -2.03
C ARG A 32 8.08 -15.51 -3.39
N PRO A 33 9.41 -15.34 -3.50
CA PRO A 33 10.16 -15.52 -4.76
C PRO A 33 9.99 -16.89 -5.42
N ASP A 34 9.69 -17.92 -4.64
CA ASP A 34 9.42 -19.30 -5.06
C ASP A 34 8.00 -19.53 -5.60
N ASP A 35 7.10 -18.55 -5.46
CA ASP A 35 5.74 -18.63 -5.97
C ASP A 35 5.73 -18.40 -7.50
N PRO A 36 5.01 -19.24 -8.28
CA PRO A 36 4.92 -19.09 -9.74
C PRO A 36 4.31 -17.76 -10.19
N GLU A 37 3.51 -17.09 -9.35
CA GLU A 37 2.95 -15.78 -9.65
C GLU A 37 3.97 -14.65 -9.43
N TYR A 38 5.06 -14.89 -8.71
CA TYR A 38 6.03 -13.85 -8.35
C TYR A 38 6.56 -13.04 -9.56
N PRO A 39 6.99 -13.68 -10.68
CA PRO A 39 7.48 -12.93 -11.84
C PRO A 39 6.43 -12.05 -12.51
N HIS A 40 5.14 -12.39 -12.36
CA HIS A 40 4.04 -11.59 -12.89
C HIS A 40 3.88 -10.28 -12.13
N TRP A 41 4.09 -10.30 -10.81
CA TRP A 41 3.90 -9.14 -9.94
C TRP A 41 5.14 -8.25 -9.83
N LEU A 42 6.33 -8.79 -10.07
CA LEU A 42 7.60 -8.11 -9.92
C LEU A 42 7.72 -6.77 -10.68
N PRO A 43 7.24 -6.62 -11.94
CA PRO A 43 7.33 -5.36 -12.67
C PRO A 43 6.52 -4.21 -12.06
N TYR A 44 5.52 -4.52 -11.23
CA TYR A 44 4.66 -3.55 -10.57
C TYR A 44 5.13 -3.21 -9.16
N ALA A 45 6.15 -3.92 -8.67
CA ALA A 45 6.62 -3.81 -7.30
C ALA A 45 7.42 -2.51 -7.10
N GLN A 46 6.99 -1.72 -6.13
CA GLN A 46 7.72 -0.57 -5.63
C GLN A 46 8.38 -0.95 -4.30
N ARG A 47 9.58 -0.43 -4.04
CA ARG A 47 10.23 -0.59 -2.74
C ARG A 47 9.49 0.28 -1.72
N GLU A 48 9.42 -0.20 -0.49
CA GLU A 48 8.79 0.54 0.61
C GLU A 48 9.35 1.97 0.76
N ALA A 49 10.66 2.15 0.59
CA ALA A 49 11.31 3.46 0.63
C ALA A 49 10.84 4.43 -0.48
N GLU A 50 10.39 3.92 -1.62
CA GLU A 50 9.90 4.74 -2.74
C GLU A 50 8.48 5.25 -2.47
N LEU A 51 7.69 4.51 -1.68
CA LEU A 51 6.33 4.89 -1.28
C LEU A 51 6.33 6.00 -0.22
N TRP A 52 7.32 6.05 0.65
CA TRP A 52 7.42 7.06 1.72
C TRP A 52 7.66 8.49 1.19
N HIS A 53 8.16 8.64 -0.03
CA HIS A 53 8.59 9.93 -0.58
C HIS A 53 7.65 10.53 -1.66
N GLY A 54 6.45 9.98 -1.83
CA GLY A 54 5.44 10.52 -2.76
C GLY A 54 4.78 11.83 -2.28
N ASP A 55 3.98 12.44 -3.17
CA ASP A 55 3.17 13.68 -2.98
C ASP A 55 2.36 13.75 -1.66
N GLU A 56 2.21 12.63 -0.96
CA GLU A 56 1.58 12.52 0.35
C GLU A 56 2.26 13.38 1.42
N ALA A 57 3.58 13.60 1.36
CA ALA A 57 4.27 14.46 2.32
C ALA A 57 3.81 15.94 2.25
N GLU A 58 3.52 16.44 1.05
CA GLU A 58 3.00 17.80 0.86
C GLU A 58 1.52 17.87 1.27
N GLN A 59 0.76 16.83 0.98
CA GLN A 59 -0.64 16.70 1.37
C GLN A 59 -0.79 16.61 2.91
N ASP A 60 0.08 15.85 3.58
CA ASP A 60 0.16 15.75 5.03
C ASP A 60 0.49 17.10 5.67
N GLN A 61 1.45 17.85 5.12
CA GLN A 61 1.72 19.20 5.61
C GLN A 61 0.52 20.12 5.47
N ARG A 62 -0.24 20.03 4.37
CA ARG A 62 -1.48 20.80 4.18
C ARG A 62 -2.58 20.40 5.17
N ILE A 63 -2.71 19.11 5.46
CA ILE A 63 -3.64 18.60 6.48
C ILE A 63 -3.22 19.13 7.85
N LEU A 64 -1.97 18.93 8.27
CA LEU A 64 -1.47 19.40 9.57
C LEU A 64 -1.61 20.93 9.72
N ALA A 65 -1.34 21.70 8.67
CA ALA A 65 -1.54 23.15 8.67
C ALA A 65 -3.01 23.59 8.79
N ARG A 66 -3.94 22.80 8.26
CA ARG A 66 -5.38 23.02 8.43
C ARG A 66 -5.84 22.75 9.85
N TRP A 67 -5.34 21.68 10.48
CA TRP A 67 -5.72 21.29 11.84
C TRP A 67 -5.21 22.29 12.88
N ARG A 68 -3.93 22.71 12.79
CA ARG A 68 -3.40 23.78 13.67
C ARG A 68 -4.21 25.06 13.62
N ARG A 69 -4.75 25.41 12.45
CA ARG A 69 -5.60 26.60 12.28
C ARG A 69 -6.99 26.46 12.91
N ARG A 70 -7.50 25.24 13.11
CA ARG A 70 -8.81 24.99 13.73
C ARG A 70 -8.74 24.89 15.24
N GLU A 71 -7.60 24.56 15.83
CA GLU A 71 -7.43 24.47 17.29
C GLU A 71 -7.06 25.81 17.96
N SER A 72 -6.99 26.91 17.20
CA SER A 72 -6.68 28.26 17.71
C SER A 72 -7.90 29.19 17.81
N ALA A 73 -9.12 28.66 17.88
CA ALA A 73 -10.35 29.44 18.03
C ALA A 73 -11.13 29.04 19.29
#